data_AF-A0A9E1XGA5-F1
#
_entry.id   AF-A0A9E1XGA5-F1
#
_cell.length_a   1.000
_cell.length_b   1.000
_cell.length_c   1.000
_cell.angle_alpha   90.00
_cell.angle_beta   90.00
_cell.angle_gamma   90.00
#
_symmetry.space_group_name_H-M   'P 1'
#
loop_
_entity.id
_entity.type
_entity.pdbx_description
1 polymer ?
#
loop_
_entity_poly.entity_id
_entity_poly.type
_entity_poly.pdbx_seq_one_letter_code
_entity_poly.pdbx_strand_id
1 'polypeptide(L)'
;MRRNIEQIEIKEPPIQELGKKRSCLKRTCFTGCGCIVIFIIASILLLKFATGPRTKKLNEVPDNFPESVPLYDSDNIEEITFTSGKEKGRALEIVAFVPKLILSPIILGLDKEDNSGTGISMNIKKTGTWKNFVNIMKEPVVDHRDTIQIEWTEMPAEPWFVQSYYETELKSFEHITERDNEKDNTIRRLNFELDEIEGILYIEDNPTQGGTDYVLLTVKTPIK
;
A
#
# COMPACT_ATOMS: atom_id res chain seq x y z
N MET A 1 90.32 -38.10 -29.54
CA MET A 1 89.72 -36.79 -29.18
C MET A 1 88.41 -37.04 -28.46
N ARG A 2 88.31 -36.58 -27.21
CA ARG A 2 87.14 -36.76 -26.33
C ARG A 2 86.10 -35.70 -26.70
N ARG A 3 84.87 -36.09 -27.07
CA ARG A 3 83.78 -35.14 -27.33
C ARG A 3 83.31 -34.56 -26.00
N ASN A 4 83.46 -33.24 -25.83
CA ASN A 4 82.79 -32.50 -24.76
C ASN A 4 81.28 -32.61 -25.00
N ILE A 5 80.57 -33.19 -24.04
CA ILE A 5 79.11 -33.21 -24.03
C ILE A 5 78.73 -31.97 -23.23
N GLU A 6 78.25 -30.94 -23.92
CA GLU A 6 77.73 -29.75 -23.26
C GLU A 6 76.52 -30.12 -22.42
N GLN A 7 76.54 -29.72 -21.15
CA GLN A 7 75.48 -29.95 -20.20
C GLN A 7 74.30 -29.05 -20.58
N ILE A 8 73.32 -29.63 -21.28
CA ILE A 8 72.08 -28.94 -21.61
C ILE A 8 71.26 -28.85 -20.31
N GLU A 9 71.28 -27.67 -19.68
CA GLU A 9 70.41 -27.35 -18.56
C GLU A 9 69.00 -27.12 -19.10
N ILE A 10 68.13 -28.11 -18.88
CA ILE A 10 66.71 -28.02 -19.22
C ILE A 10 66.11 -26.99 -18.27
N LYS A 11 65.93 -25.75 -18.76
CA LYS A 11 65.11 -24.75 -18.08
C LYS A 11 63.67 -25.25 -18.07
N GLU A 12 63.23 -25.78 -16.94
CA GLU A 12 61.80 -26.00 -16.70
C GLU A 12 61.08 -24.66 -16.88
N PRO A 13 59.98 -24.60 -17.65
CA PRO A 13 59.21 -23.37 -17.76
C PRO A 13 58.75 -22.96 -16.35
N PRO A 14 58.73 -21.66 -16.01
CA PRO A 14 58.37 -21.23 -14.67
C PRO A 14 56.91 -21.59 -14.37
N ILE A 15 56.69 -22.73 -13.72
CA ILE A 15 55.36 -23.23 -13.31
C ILE A 15 54.74 -22.28 -12.26
N GLN A 16 55.55 -21.39 -11.66
CA GLN A 16 55.12 -20.40 -10.69
C GLN A 16 54.30 -19.24 -11.28
N GLU A 17 54.23 -19.06 -12.60
CA GLU A 17 53.38 -18.01 -13.19
C GLU A 17 51.92 -18.44 -13.40
N LEU A 18 51.62 -19.75 -13.39
CA LEU A 18 50.24 -20.25 -13.56
C LEU A 18 49.36 -20.04 -12.32
N GLY A 19 49.94 -19.74 -11.15
CA GLY A 19 49.22 -19.51 -9.90
C GLY A 19 48.61 -18.11 -9.75
N LYS A 20 48.95 -17.15 -10.62
CA LYS A 20 48.53 -15.76 -10.45
C LYS A 20 47.31 -15.41 -11.31
N LYS A 21 46.26 -16.23 -11.26
CA LYS A 21 44.92 -15.78 -11.65
C LYS A 21 44.48 -14.73 -10.64
N ARG A 22 44.84 -13.46 -10.90
CA ARG A 22 44.28 -12.31 -10.18
C ARG A 22 42.76 -12.43 -10.32
N SER A 23 42.11 -12.83 -9.24
CA SER A 23 40.66 -12.94 -9.14
C SER A 23 40.06 -11.54 -9.07
N CYS A 24 40.23 -10.74 -10.14
CA CYS A 24 39.55 -9.47 -10.30
C CYS A 24 38.03 -9.68 -10.36
N LEU A 25 37.59 -10.86 -10.83
CA LEU A 25 36.18 -11.24 -10.91
C LEU A 25 35.46 -11.26 -9.55
N LYS A 26 36.15 -11.65 -8.46
CA LYS A 26 35.53 -11.68 -7.11
C LYS A 26 35.39 -10.28 -6.49
N ARG A 27 36.25 -9.34 -6.89
CA ARG A 27 36.28 -7.97 -6.32
C ARG A 27 35.40 -6.99 -7.08
N THR A 28 35.21 -7.18 -8.39
CA THR A 28 34.28 -6.36 -9.21
C THR A 28 32.82 -6.78 -9.08
N CYS A 29 32.53 -8.05 -8.77
CA CYS A 29 31.13 -8.50 -8.58
C CYS A 29 30.52 -7.95 -7.28
N PHE A 30 31.34 -7.76 -6.23
CA PHE A 30 30.86 -7.21 -4.95
C PHE A 30 30.57 -5.70 -5.02
N THR A 31 31.40 -4.94 -5.75
CA THR A 31 31.14 -3.51 -5.98
C THR A 31 30.04 -3.27 -7.03
N GLY A 32 29.95 -4.10 -8.07
CA GLY A 32 28.91 -3.99 -9.09
C GLY A 32 27.52 -4.42 -8.59
N CYS A 33 27.41 -5.60 -7.96
CA CYS A 33 26.14 -6.08 -7.41
C CYS A 33 25.68 -5.23 -6.21
N GLY A 34 26.61 -4.80 -5.35
CA GLY A 34 26.30 -3.89 -4.24
C GLY A 34 25.72 -2.54 -4.71
N CYS A 35 26.29 -1.93 -5.75
CA CYS A 35 25.76 -0.68 -6.30
C CYS A 35 24.36 -0.86 -6.92
N ILE A 36 24.11 -1.99 -7.59
CA ILE A 36 22.78 -2.30 -8.15
C ILE A 36 21.75 -2.47 -7.02
N VAL A 37 22.09 -3.19 -5.95
CA VAL A 37 21.21 -3.37 -4.80
C VAL A 37 20.92 -2.03 -4.12
N ILE A 38 21.93 -1.18 -3.91
CA ILE A 38 21.74 0.17 -3.35
C ILE A 38 20.85 1.02 -4.27
N PHE A 39 21.06 0.96 -5.59
CA PHE A 39 20.24 1.68 -6.55
C PHE A 39 18.78 1.21 -6.56
N ILE A 40 18.54 -0.10 -6.43
CA ILE A 40 17.20 -0.68 -6.30
C ILE A 40 16.55 -0.20 -5.00
N ILE A 41 17.24 -0.28 -3.86
CA ILE A 41 16.73 0.19 -2.57
C ILE A 41 16.41 1.68 -2.63
N ALA A 42 17.32 2.51 -3.17
CA ALA A 42 17.11 3.94 -3.33
C ALA A 42 15.92 4.24 -4.26
N SER A 43 15.77 3.49 -5.36
CA SER A 43 14.62 3.63 -6.27
C SER A 43 13.31 3.25 -5.58
N ILE A 44 13.27 2.19 -4.77
CA ILE A 44 12.09 1.80 -4.00
C ILE A 44 11.72 2.88 -2.97
N LEU A 45 12.72 3.44 -2.28
CA LEU A 45 12.51 4.52 -1.33
C LEU A 45 11.96 5.78 -2.03
N LEU A 46 12.58 6.19 -3.14
CA LEU A 46 12.11 7.33 -3.93
C LEU A 46 10.69 7.11 -4.44
N LEU A 47 10.38 5.90 -4.91
CA LEU A 47 9.03 5.54 -5.32
C LEU A 47 8.05 5.69 -4.16
N LYS A 48 8.37 5.14 -2.99
CA LYS A 48 7.53 5.25 -1.78
C LYS A 48 7.24 6.70 -1.38
N PHE A 49 8.23 7.58 -1.48
CA PHE A 49 8.04 9.00 -1.17
C PHE A 49 7.32 9.77 -2.27
N ALA A 50 7.49 9.38 -3.54
CA ALA A 50 6.84 10.05 -4.67
C ALA A 50 5.37 9.64 -4.85
N THR A 51 4.98 8.42 -4.42
CA THR A 51 3.66 7.87 -4.69
C THR A 51 2.70 7.91 -3.50
N GLY A 52 3.12 8.26 -2.29
CA GLY A 52 2.20 8.38 -1.16
C GLY A 52 1.09 9.42 -1.40
N PRO A 53 -0.17 9.16 -1.02
CA PRO A 53 -1.24 10.16 -1.11
C PRO A 53 -0.87 11.38 -0.26
N ARG A 54 -1.08 12.59 -0.79
CA ARG A 54 -0.78 13.81 -0.04
C ARG A 54 -2.02 14.24 0.73
N THR A 55 -2.04 13.89 2.00
CA THR A 55 -3.00 14.46 2.94
C THR A 55 -2.66 15.94 3.15
N LYS A 56 -3.65 16.81 2.96
CA LYS A 56 -3.54 18.26 3.16
C LYS A 56 -4.29 18.64 4.42
N LYS A 57 -3.68 19.45 5.29
CA LYS A 57 -4.40 20.13 6.36
C LYS A 57 -5.20 21.29 5.77
N LEU A 58 -6.45 21.42 6.17
CA LEU A 58 -7.36 22.48 5.76
C LEU A 58 -7.74 23.32 6.98
N ASN A 59 -7.95 24.61 6.78
CA ASN A 59 -8.42 25.51 7.84
C ASN A 59 -9.95 25.56 7.91
N GLU A 60 -10.63 25.13 6.85
CA GLU A 60 -12.08 25.18 6.71
C GLU A 60 -12.56 23.84 6.13
N VAL A 61 -13.81 23.49 6.45
CA VAL A 61 -14.47 22.30 5.90
C VAL A 61 -14.58 22.46 4.38
N PRO A 62 -14.12 21.49 3.59
CA PRO A 62 -14.09 21.66 2.14
C PRO A 62 -15.50 21.65 1.53
N ASP A 63 -15.70 22.35 0.42
CA ASP A 63 -16.99 22.47 -0.30
C ASP A 63 -17.61 21.14 -0.75
N ASN A 64 -16.83 20.05 -0.73
CA ASN A 64 -17.30 18.70 -1.07
C ASN A 64 -17.67 17.85 0.16
N PHE A 65 -17.64 18.45 1.37
CA PHE A 65 -18.16 17.80 2.56
C PHE A 65 -19.69 17.65 2.43
N PRO A 66 -20.24 16.46 2.73
CA PRO A 66 -21.65 16.20 2.50
C PRO A 66 -22.51 16.91 3.55
N GLU A 67 -23.50 17.70 3.09
CA GLU A 67 -24.44 18.42 3.96
C GLU A 67 -25.26 17.48 4.87
N SER A 68 -25.39 16.21 4.49
CA SER A 68 -26.09 15.19 5.28
C SER A 68 -25.31 14.73 6.51
N VAL A 69 -23.99 14.95 6.57
CA VAL A 69 -23.19 14.58 7.74
C VAL A 69 -23.10 15.79 8.67
N PRO A 70 -23.60 15.70 9.91
CA PRO A 70 -23.53 16.80 10.87
C PRO A 70 -22.08 17.01 11.31
N LEU A 71 -21.76 18.26 11.67
CA LEU A 71 -20.51 18.61 12.32
C LEU A 71 -20.79 19.00 13.76
N TYR A 72 -20.25 18.22 14.69
CA TYR A 72 -20.27 18.61 16.09
C TYR A 72 -19.35 19.82 16.30
N ASP A 73 -19.84 20.85 16.98
CA ASP A 73 -19.06 22.02 17.43
C ASP A 73 -18.01 22.51 16.40
N SER A 74 -18.49 23.02 15.27
CA SER A 74 -17.67 23.43 14.13
C SER A 74 -16.64 24.51 14.45
N ASP A 75 -16.88 25.28 15.52
CA ASP A 75 -16.02 26.39 15.92
C ASP A 75 -14.79 25.91 16.71
N ASN A 76 -14.82 24.70 17.27
CA ASN A 76 -13.78 24.12 18.11
C ASN A 76 -13.12 22.88 17.49
N ILE A 77 -13.06 22.81 16.15
CA ILE A 77 -12.33 21.77 15.43
C ILE A 77 -10.81 22.01 15.58
N GLU A 78 -10.07 20.98 15.99
CA GLU A 78 -8.61 21.05 16.12
C GLU A 78 -7.93 20.90 14.76
N GLU A 79 -8.34 19.90 13.98
CA GLU A 79 -7.74 19.64 12.67
C GLU A 79 -8.74 19.11 11.64
N ILE A 80 -8.65 19.64 10.42
CA ILE A 80 -9.33 19.08 9.25
C ILE A 80 -8.26 18.61 8.27
N THR A 81 -8.33 17.35 7.86
CA THR A 81 -7.47 16.83 6.80
C THR A 81 -8.27 16.33 5.61
N PHE A 82 -7.73 16.56 4.42
CA PHE A 82 -8.28 16.11 3.16
C PHE A 82 -7.28 15.26 2.41
N THR A 83 -7.70 14.07 2.01
CA THR A 83 -6.93 13.17 1.15
C THR A 83 -7.72 12.87 -0.11
N SER A 84 -7.22 13.30 -1.26
CA SER A 84 -7.92 13.06 -2.52
C SER A 84 -7.82 11.59 -2.95
N GLY A 85 -8.95 11.03 -3.36
CA GLY A 85 -9.06 9.69 -3.92
C GLY A 85 -8.30 9.52 -5.24
N LYS A 86 -8.17 10.61 -6.03
CA LYS A 86 -7.32 10.65 -7.24
C LYS A 86 -5.84 10.40 -6.92
N GLU A 87 -5.39 10.81 -5.74
CA GLU A 87 -4.00 10.62 -5.29
C GLU A 87 -3.79 9.24 -4.65
N LYS A 88 -4.79 8.70 -3.93
CA LYS A 88 -4.76 7.35 -3.36
C LYS A 88 -4.61 6.25 -4.43
N GLY A 89 -5.28 6.41 -5.58
CA GLY A 89 -5.28 5.39 -6.65
C GLY A 89 -3.98 5.30 -7.45
N ARG A 90 -3.28 6.41 -7.69
CA ARG A 90 -2.13 6.47 -8.62
C ARG A 90 -0.96 5.57 -8.24
N ALA A 91 -0.68 5.43 -6.94
CA ALA A 91 0.44 4.65 -6.44
C ALA A 91 0.26 3.15 -6.65
N LEU A 92 -0.95 2.67 -6.38
CA LEU A 92 -1.28 1.25 -6.34
C LEU A 92 -1.75 0.73 -7.69
N GLU A 93 -2.32 1.58 -8.56
CA GLU A 93 -2.51 1.23 -9.97
C GLU A 93 -1.18 0.81 -10.59
N ILE A 94 -0.13 1.62 -10.43
CA ILE A 94 1.20 1.33 -10.97
C ILE A 94 1.74 -0.02 -10.43
N VAL A 95 1.56 -0.30 -9.14
CA VAL A 95 2.02 -1.56 -8.52
C VAL A 95 1.16 -2.77 -8.92
N ALA A 96 -0.14 -2.60 -9.15
CA ALA A 96 -1.04 -3.67 -9.59
C ALA A 96 -0.91 -3.99 -11.09
N PHE A 97 -0.47 -3.04 -11.92
CA PHE A 97 -0.25 -3.23 -13.35
C PHE A 97 1.08 -3.95 -13.67
N VAL A 98 2.13 -3.72 -12.89
CA VAL A 98 3.48 -4.24 -13.20
C VAL A 98 3.58 -5.78 -13.18
N PRO A 99 3.04 -6.50 -12.18
CA PRO A 99 3.03 -7.97 -12.21
C PRO A 99 2.20 -8.51 -13.40
N LYS A 100 1.12 -7.82 -13.78
CA LYS A 100 0.18 -8.29 -14.80
C LYS A 100 0.74 -8.21 -16.22
N LEU A 101 1.55 -7.21 -16.55
CA LEU A 101 2.22 -7.11 -17.86
C LEU A 101 3.35 -8.13 -18.04
N ILE A 102 4.11 -8.41 -16.98
CA ILE A 102 5.27 -9.32 -17.01
C ILE A 102 4.82 -10.79 -17.03
N LEU A 103 3.69 -11.13 -16.39
CA LEU A 103 3.16 -12.49 -16.36
C LEU A 103 2.34 -12.86 -17.61
N SER A 104 1.83 -11.87 -18.36
CA SER A 104 1.03 -12.10 -19.57
C SER A 104 1.70 -12.94 -20.67
N PRO A 105 3.01 -12.78 -20.96
CA PRO A 105 3.68 -13.57 -22.00
C PRO A 105 4.01 -14.99 -21.52
N ILE A 106 4.15 -15.19 -20.20
CA ILE A 106 4.47 -16.50 -19.61
C ILE A 106 3.25 -17.42 -19.69
N ILE A 107 2.06 -16.90 -19.36
CA ILE A 107 0.80 -17.65 -19.45
C ILE A 107 0.47 -18.02 -20.91
N LEU A 108 0.72 -17.10 -21.86
CA LEU A 108 0.51 -17.36 -23.29
C LEU A 108 1.59 -18.24 -23.93
N GLY A 109 2.81 -18.22 -23.39
CA GLY A 109 3.92 -19.07 -23.82
C GLY A 109 3.78 -20.52 -23.36
N LEU A 110 3.25 -20.75 -22.16
CA LEU A 110 2.95 -22.08 -21.62
C LEU A 110 1.80 -22.78 -22.36
N ASP A 111 0.90 -22.04 -23.02
CA ASP A 111 -0.21 -22.59 -23.79
C ASP A 111 0.21 -23.08 -25.20
N LYS A 112 1.48 -22.88 -25.59
CA LYS A 112 1.99 -23.22 -26.92
C LYS A 112 2.96 -24.41 -26.94
N GLU A 113 3.25 -25.00 -25.80
CA GLU A 113 4.19 -26.11 -25.68
C GLU A 113 3.57 -27.25 -24.89
N ASP A 114 2.57 -27.92 -25.48
CA ASP A 114 2.24 -29.27 -25.04
C ASP A 114 1.75 -30.14 -26.20
N ASN A 115 2.72 -30.78 -26.85
CA ASN A 115 2.51 -31.99 -27.62
C ASN A 115 3.65 -32.99 -27.37
N SER A 116 4.10 -33.09 -26.12
CA SER A 116 5.01 -34.16 -25.70
C SER A 116 4.92 -34.36 -24.19
N GLY A 117 4.19 -35.43 -23.84
CA GLY A 117 3.71 -35.72 -22.50
C GLY A 117 4.75 -35.66 -21.38
N THR A 118 4.33 -35.08 -20.26
CA THR A 118 4.44 -35.66 -18.92
C THR A 118 3.49 -34.89 -18.00
N GLY A 119 2.68 -35.62 -17.23
CA GLY A 119 1.45 -35.09 -16.66
C GLY A 119 1.62 -33.93 -15.66
N ILE A 120 0.73 -32.95 -15.77
CA ILE A 120 -0.21 -32.48 -14.73
C ILE A 120 -1.49 -32.09 -15.49
N SER A 121 -2.57 -32.85 -15.35
CA SER A 121 -3.87 -32.53 -15.97
C SER A 121 -4.57 -31.44 -15.16
N MET A 122 -4.24 -30.16 -15.40
CA MET A 122 -5.13 -29.06 -15.02
C MET A 122 -6.11 -28.80 -16.16
N ASN A 123 -7.28 -29.40 -16.04
CA ASN A 123 -8.41 -29.26 -16.94
C ASN A 123 -9.04 -27.86 -16.77
N ILE A 124 -8.37 -26.83 -17.29
CA ILE A 124 -8.91 -25.46 -17.31
C ILE A 124 -9.75 -25.32 -18.58
N LYS A 125 -11.07 -25.48 -18.42
CA LYS A 125 -12.06 -25.25 -19.48
C LYS A 125 -11.88 -23.86 -20.12
N LYS A 126 -11.54 -23.88 -21.40
CA LYS A 126 -11.06 -22.78 -22.24
C LYS A 126 -12.15 -21.80 -22.71
N THR A 127 -13.00 -21.30 -21.82
CA THR A 127 -14.01 -20.27 -22.16
C THR A 127 -14.32 -19.25 -21.04
N GLY A 128 -13.80 -19.43 -19.82
CA GLY A 128 -14.05 -18.50 -18.70
C GLY A 128 -12.96 -17.43 -18.49
N THR A 129 -11.75 -17.63 -19.02
CA THR A 129 -10.56 -16.92 -18.54
C THR A 129 -10.48 -15.45 -18.98
N TRP A 130 -10.89 -15.11 -20.22
CA TRP A 130 -10.80 -13.73 -20.71
C TRP A 130 -11.89 -12.82 -20.14
N LYS A 131 -13.13 -13.31 -20.01
CA LYS A 131 -14.21 -12.54 -19.39
C LYS A 131 -13.97 -12.34 -17.89
N ASN A 132 -13.45 -13.36 -17.20
CA ASN A 132 -13.03 -13.25 -15.81
C ASN A 132 -11.80 -12.33 -15.66
N PHE A 133 -10.86 -12.36 -16.60
CA PHE A 133 -9.73 -11.42 -16.64
C PHE A 133 -10.20 -9.97 -16.81
N VAL A 134 -11.10 -9.70 -17.75
CA VAL A 134 -11.68 -8.36 -17.96
C VAL A 134 -12.48 -7.91 -16.74
N ASN A 135 -13.18 -8.81 -16.05
CA ASN A 135 -13.90 -8.48 -14.83
C ASN A 135 -12.95 -8.18 -13.65
N ILE A 136 -11.87 -8.95 -13.49
CA ILE A 136 -10.80 -8.69 -12.50
C ILE A 136 -10.02 -7.39 -12.83
N MET A 137 -10.02 -6.96 -14.10
CA MET A 137 -9.45 -5.68 -14.53
C MET A 137 -10.38 -4.48 -14.29
N LYS A 138 -11.69 -4.71 -14.12
CA LYS A 138 -12.70 -3.68 -13.89
C LYS A 138 -13.01 -3.46 -12.42
N GLU A 139 -12.64 -4.39 -11.56
CA GLU A 139 -12.83 -4.27 -10.13
C GLU A 139 -11.76 -3.31 -9.58
N PRO A 140 -12.15 -2.13 -9.05
CA PRO A 140 -11.20 -1.21 -8.47
C PRO A 140 -10.52 -1.89 -7.29
N VAL A 141 -9.19 -2.01 -7.34
CA VAL A 141 -8.38 -2.61 -6.26
C VAL A 141 -8.33 -1.67 -5.04
N VAL A 142 -8.72 -0.39 -5.22
CA VAL A 142 -8.54 0.69 -4.25
C VAL A 142 -9.81 1.53 -4.17
N ASP A 143 -10.18 1.92 -2.97
CA ASP A 143 -11.21 2.92 -2.72
C ASP A 143 -10.74 4.27 -3.28
N HIS A 144 -11.35 4.69 -4.38
CA HIS A 144 -11.03 5.93 -5.07
C HIS A 144 -11.77 7.13 -4.49
N ARG A 145 -12.53 6.99 -3.40
CA ARG A 145 -13.26 8.11 -2.80
C ARG A 145 -12.31 9.12 -2.14
N ASP A 146 -12.72 10.37 -2.17
CA ASP A 146 -12.09 11.41 -1.37
C ASP A 146 -12.33 11.10 0.12
N THR A 147 -11.40 11.51 0.98
CA THR A 147 -11.52 11.29 2.43
C THR A 147 -11.25 12.57 3.17
N ILE A 148 -12.21 12.95 4.00
CA ILE A 148 -12.17 14.10 4.88
C ILE A 148 -12.12 13.58 6.30
N GLN A 149 -11.18 14.05 7.10
CA GLN A 149 -11.09 13.72 8.52
C GLN A 149 -11.17 15.00 9.33
N ILE A 150 -11.97 14.96 10.39
CA ILE A 150 -12.19 16.08 11.29
C ILE A 150 -11.91 15.57 12.70
N GLU A 151 -11.04 16.30 13.38
CA GLU A 151 -10.49 15.94 14.67
C GLU A 151 -10.87 16.99 15.71
N TRP A 152 -11.32 16.51 16.86
CA TRP A 152 -11.52 17.28 18.07
C TRP A 152 -10.72 16.63 19.21
N THR A 153 -10.13 17.46 20.06
CA THR A 153 -9.35 17.03 21.23
C THR A 153 -9.82 17.76 22.47
N GLU A 154 -9.71 17.12 23.64
CA GLU A 154 -9.99 17.73 24.95
C GLU A 154 -11.38 18.40 25.03
N MET A 155 -12.40 17.72 24.50
CA MET A 155 -13.76 18.25 24.44
C MET A 155 -14.41 18.26 25.82
N PRO A 156 -15.15 19.32 26.19
CA PRO A 156 -15.87 19.36 27.47
C PRO A 156 -17.09 18.42 27.51
N ALA A 157 -17.50 17.89 26.36
CA ALA A 157 -18.64 17.00 26.23
C ALA A 157 -18.26 15.56 26.59
N GLU A 158 -19.18 14.85 27.22
CA GLU A 158 -18.99 13.44 27.58
C GLU A 158 -19.05 12.52 26.34
N PRO A 159 -18.31 11.38 26.32
CA PRO A 159 -18.21 10.53 25.14
C PRO A 159 -19.57 9.96 24.70
N TRP A 160 -20.41 9.61 25.67
CA TRP A 160 -21.77 9.12 25.41
C TRP A 160 -22.66 10.18 24.78
N PHE A 161 -22.45 11.45 25.13
CA PHE A 161 -23.23 12.56 24.60
C PHE A 161 -22.86 12.81 23.14
N VAL A 162 -21.55 12.82 22.82
CA VAL A 162 -21.07 12.95 21.44
C VAL A 162 -21.59 11.80 20.59
N GLN A 163 -21.50 10.56 21.06
CA GLN A 163 -22.07 9.41 20.38
C GLN A 163 -23.58 9.57 20.13
N SER A 164 -24.35 9.90 21.18
CA SER A 164 -25.81 10.06 21.10
C SER A 164 -26.24 11.18 20.16
N TYR A 165 -25.45 12.26 20.08
CA TYR A 165 -25.65 13.34 19.13
C TYR A 165 -25.59 12.83 17.70
N TYR A 166 -24.49 12.15 17.32
CA TYR A 166 -24.33 11.61 15.97
C TYR A 166 -25.35 10.52 15.67
N GLU A 167 -25.65 9.62 16.61
CA GLU A 167 -26.71 8.62 16.45
C GLU A 167 -28.07 9.26 16.17
N THR A 168 -28.35 10.42 16.77
CA THR A 168 -29.62 11.14 16.58
C THR A 168 -29.69 11.88 15.27
N GLU A 169 -28.64 12.62 14.91
CA GLU A 169 -28.58 13.39 13.67
C GLU A 169 -28.48 12.48 12.43
N LEU A 170 -27.78 11.34 12.55
CA LEU A 170 -27.61 10.37 11.47
C LEU A 170 -28.79 9.38 11.35
N LYS A 171 -29.89 9.51 12.11
CA LYS A 171 -31.06 8.58 12.03
C LYS A 171 -31.65 8.43 10.63
N SER A 172 -31.40 9.40 9.76
CA SER A 172 -31.83 9.37 8.34
C SER A 172 -30.96 8.47 7.46
N PHE A 173 -29.82 7.99 7.93
CA PHE A 173 -28.88 7.13 7.21
C PHE A 173 -29.41 5.69 7.17
N GLU A 174 -29.25 5.02 6.03
CA GLU A 174 -29.83 3.69 5.81
C GLU A 174 -29.16 2.60 6.64
N HIS A 175 -27.88 2.78 6.97
CA HIS A 175 -27.11 1.83 7.75
C HIS A 175 -26.27 2.52 8.83
N ILE A 176 -26.54 2.18 10.09
CA ILE A 176 -25.75 2.61 11.25
C ILE A 176 -25.35 1.34 12.01
N THR A 177 -24.05 1.13 12.18
CA THR A 177 -23.50 0.04 12.99
C THR A 177 -22.65 0.60 14.11
N GLU A 178 -23.13 0.40 15.32
CA GLU A 178 -22.39 0.67 16.56
C GLU A 178 -21.44 -0.49 16.87
N ARG A 179 -20.22 -0.16 17.27
CA ARG A 179 -19.28 -1.12 17.85
C ARG A 179 -18.63 -0.48 19.07
N ASP A 180 -19.18 -0.84 20.22
CA ASP A 180 -18.54 -0.55 21.50
C ASP A 180 -17.64 -1.72 21.89
N ASN A 181 -16.47 -1.42 22.46
CA ASN A 181 -15.73 -2.44 23.18
C ASN A 181 -16.42 -2.65 24.53
N GLU A 182 -17.27 -3.69 24.65
CA GLU A 182 -17.98 -4.05 25.90
C GLU A 182 -17.06 -4.21 27.14
N LYS A 183 -15.74 -4.37 26.92
CA LYS A 183 -14.76 -4.59 28.00
C LYS A 183 -14.05 -3.34 28.48
N ASP A 184 -14.05 -2.25 27.71
CA ASP A 184 -13.29 -1.04 28.02
C ASP A 184 -14.08 0.14 27.47
N ASN A 185 -14.79 0.86 28.35
CA ASN A 185 -15.65 2.01 28.00
C ASN A 185 -14.86 3.22 27.44
N THR A 186 -13.59 3.03 27.13
CA THR A 186 -12.62 4.02 26.65
C THR A 186 -12.72 4.26 25.16
N ILE A 187 -13.27 3.32 24.39
CA ILE A 187 -13.36 3.44 22.92
C ILE A 187 -14.77 3.15 22.44
N ARG A 188 -15.33 4.09 21.68
CA ARG A 188 -16.63 3.97 21.01
C ARG A 188 -16.46 4.18 19.51
N ARG A 189 -17.20 3.42 18.72
CA ARG A 189 -17.17 3.55 17.26
C ARG A 189 -18.57 3.48 16.67
N LEU A 190 -18.89 4.47 15.84
CA LEU A 190 -20.12 4.51 15.05
C LEU A 190 -19.74 4.48 13.57
N ASN A 191 -20.20 3.50 12.83
CA ASN A 191 -20.07 3.48 11.37
C ASN A 191 -21.42 3.82 10.76
N PHE A 192 -21.44 4.67 9.74
CA PHE A 192 -22.65 5.10 9.06
C PHE A 192 -22.46 5.11 7.54
N GLU A 193 -23.54 4.84 6.82
CA GLU A 193 -23.55 4.80 5.35
C GLU A 193 -24.86 5.38 4.81
N LEU A 194 -24.74 6.22 3.78
CA LEU A 194 -25.85 6.78 3.02
C LEU A 194 -25.41 6.95 1.56
N ASP A 195 -26.07 6.26 0.64
CA ASP A 195 -25.73 6.23 -0.78
C ASP A 195 -24.24 5.89 -1.04
N GLU A 196 -23.45 6.84 -1.54
CA GLU A 196 -22.01 6.67 -1.80
C GLU A 196 -21.12 7.22 -0.67
N ILE A 197 -21.74 7.75 0.39
CA ILE A 197 -21.08 8.33 1.56
C ILE A 197 -20.93 7.26 2.64
N GLU A 198 -19.69 7.03 3.06
CA GLU A 198 -19.36 6.14 4.18
C GLU A 198 -18.62 6.97 5.23
N GLY A 199 -18.97 6.80 6.50
CA GLY A 199 -18.23 7.45 7.56
C GLY A 199 -18.07 6.61 8.81
N ILE A 200 -17.08 7.01 9.59
CA ILE A 200 -16.70 6.40 10.86
C ILE A 200 -16.47 7.53 11.85
N LEU A 201 -17.21 7.50 12.94
CA LEU A 201 -16.92 8.25 14.14
C LEU A 201 -16.14 7.35 15.09
N TYR A 202 -14.97 7.80 15.52
CA TYR A 202 -14.16 7.16 16.54
C TYR A 202 -14.04 8.10 17.72
N ILE A 203 -14.39 7.63 18.91
CA ILE A 203 -14.33 8.39 20.15
C ILE A 203 -13.42 7.60 21.09
N GLU A 204 -12.43 8.27 21.64
CA GLU A 204 -11.52 7.74 22.63
C GLU A 204 -11.49 8.66 23.85
N ASP A 205 -11.59 8.05 25.01
CA ASP A 205 -11.64 8.76 26.28
C ASP A 205 -10.97 7.95 27.39
N ASN A 206 -10.18 8.64 28.22
CA ASN A 206 -9.64 8.10 29.44
C ASN A 206 -10.53 8.54 30.63
N PRO A 207 -11.16 7.60 31.36
CA PRO A 207 -12.17 7.91 32.40
C PRO A 207 -11.60 8.60 33.65
N THR A 208 -10.33 8.99 33.64
CA THR A 208 -9.68 9.73 34.72
C THR A 208 -9.93 11.23 34.66
N GLN A 209 -10.34 11.77 33.51
CA GLN A 209 -10.69 13.17 33.30
C GLN A 209 -12.15 13.26 32.84
N GLY A 210 -12.83 14.37 33.13
CA GLY A 210 -14.18 14.60 32.62
C GLY A 210 -14.12 15.20 31.22
N GLY A 211 -15.07 14.85 30.35
CA GLY A 211 -15.06 15.24 28.94
C GLY A 211 -14.70 14.08 28.02
N THR A 212 -14.22 14.40 26.81
CA THR A 212 -13.76 13.43 25.82
C THR A 212 -12.37 13.82 25.34
N ASP A 213 -11.40 12.93 25.50
CA ASP A 213 -10.02 13.21 25.10
C ASP A 213 -9.87 13.37 23.58
N TYR A 214 -10.51 12.51 22.79
CA TYR A 214 -10.32 12.45 21.34
C TYR A 214 -11.56 12.03 20.57
N VAL A 215 -11.88 12.78 19.51
CA VAL A 215 -12.92 12.41 18.53
C VAL A 215 -12.39 12.57 17.12
N LEU A 216 -12.57 11.55 16.31
CA LEU A 216 -12.24 11.55 14.88
C LEU A 216 -13.47 11.17 14.07
N LEU A 217 -13.94 12.11 13.25
CA LEU A 217 -14.92 11.85 12.21
C LEU A 217 -14.19 11.67 10.88
N THR A 218 -14.22 10.47 10.33
CA THR A 218 -13.74 10.18 8.97
C THR A 218 -14.94 10.03 8.04
N VAL A 219 -14.98 10.82 6.97
CA VAL A 219 -16.02 10.78 5.94
C VAL A 219 -15.38 10.51 4.59
N LYS A 220 -15.90 9.52 3.86
CA LYS A 220 -15.52 9.22 2.49
C LYS A 220 -16.63 9.67 1.55
N THR A 221 -16.26 10.42 0.51
CA THR A 221 -17.20 10.93 -0.48
C THR A 221 -16.75 10.58 -1.90
N PRO A 222 -17.70 10.46 -2.85
CA PRO A 222 -17.35 10.28 -4.26
C PRO A 222 -16.47 11.43 -4.76
N ILE A 223 -15.59 11.10 -5.71
CA ILE A 223 -14.67 12.06 -6.31
C ILE A 223 -15.46 13.16 -7.02
N LYS A 224 -15.11 14.43 -6.75
CA LYS A 224 -15.57 15.58 -7.54
C LYS A 224 -14.57 15.98 -8.65
#